data_AF-A0A0S4L8B9-F1
#
_entry.id   AF-A0A0S4L8B9-F1
#
_cell.length_a   1.000
_cell.length_b   1.000
_cell.length_c   1.000
_cell.angle_alpha   90.00
_cell.angle_beta   90.00
_cell.angle_gamma   90.00
#
_symmetry.space_group_name_H-M   'P 1'
#
loop_
_entity.id
_entity.type
_entity.pdbx_description
1 polymer ?
#
loop_
_entity_poly.entity_id
_entity_poly.type
_entity_poly.pdbx_seq_one_letter_code
_entity_poly.pdbx_strand_id
1 'polypeptide(L)' 'MKHVTFYDSAYHVLAIRTKGLYMTADMAYVKRAKAKGHVVLLAEWESPEMQDFL' A
#
# COMPACT_ATOMS: atom_id res chain seq x y z
N MET A 1 4.95 17.77 -8.19
CA MET A 1 4.19 16.52 -8.02
C MET A 1 5.13 15.36 -8.23
N LYS A 2 5.19 14.39 -7.31
CA LYS A 2 5.98 13.16 -7.53
C LYS A 2 5.30 12.32 -8.61
N HIS A 3 6.05 11.88 -9.61
CA HIS A 3 5.55 11.02 -10.67
C HIS A 3 5.42 9.58 -10.16
N VAL A 4 4.37 8.89 -10.62
CA VAL A 4 4.24 7.44 -10.43
C VAL A 4 5.28 6.76 -11.31
N THR A 5 6.11 5.93 -10.70
CA THR A 5 7.09 5.13 -11.43
C THR A 5 6.47 3.81 -11.89
N PHE A 6 7.18 3.11 -12.78
CA PHE A 6 6.84 1.74 -13.12
C PHE A 6 6.80 0.84 -11.88
N TYR A 7 7.77 0.97 -10.97
CA TYR A 7 7.85 0.13 -9.76
C TYR A 7 6.68 0.36 -8.81
N ASP A 8 6.25 1.62 -8.63
CA ASP A 8 5.06 1.91 -7.82
C ASP A 8 3.83 1.18 -8.37
N SER A 9 3.68 1.16 -9.69
CA SER A 9 2.55 0.50 -10.35
C SER A 9 2.70 -1.03 -10.36
N ALA A 10 3.90 -1.55 -10.59
CA ALA A 10 4.17 -2.98 -10.68
C ALA A 10 3.90 -3.68 -9.35
N TYR A 11 4.40 -3.13 -8.24
CA TYR A 11 4.14 -3.71 -6.91
C TYR A 11 2.68 -3.58 -6.49
N HIS A 12 2.02 -2.48 -6.83
CA HIS A 12 0.60 -2.33 -6.53
C HIS A 12 -0.27 -3.32 -7.33
N VAL A 13 0.00 -3.49 -8.63
CA VAL A 13 -0.69 -4.49 -9.46
C VAL A 13 -0.44 -5.90 -8.93
N LEU A 14 0.80 -6.21 -8.51
CA LEU A 14 1.12 -7.49 -7.89
C LEU A 14 0.26 -7.73 -6.64
N ALA A 15 0.19 -6.77 -5.72
CA ALA A 15 -0.63 -6.87 -4.51
C ALA A 15 -2.12 -7.09 -4.83
N ILE A 16 -2.68 -6.38 -5.81
CA ILE A 16 -4.06 -6.60 -6.26
C ILE A 16 -4.25 -8.03 -6.78
N ARG A 17 -3.32 -8.52 -7.61
CA ARG A 17 -3.41 -9.86 -8.24
C ARG A 17 -3.26 -11.00 -7.25
N THR A 18 -2.46 -10.82 -6.21
CA THR A 18 -2.21 -11.83 -5.18
C THR A 18 -3.11 -11.69 -3.95
N LYS A 19 -4.06 -10.73 -3.96
CA LYS A 19 -4.83 -10.33 -2.78
C LYS A 19 -3.96 -9.92 -1.59
N GLY A 20 -2.73 -9.46 -1.86
CA GLY A 20 -1.80 -8.94 -0.86
C GLY A 20 -2.00 -7.46 -0.57
N LEU A 21 -1.10 -6.89 0.22
CA LEU A 21 -1.10 -5.46 0.58
C LEU A 21 0.21 -4.80 0.14
N TYR A 22 0.14 -3.80 -0.73
CA TYR A 22 1.30 -3.00 -1.09
C TYR A 22 1.54 -1.95 -0.02
N MET A 23 2.65 -2.10 0.71
CA MET A 23 3.05 -1.19 1.78
C MET A 23 4.15 -0.27 1.27
N THR A 24 4.00 1.04 1.47
CA THR A 24 4.98 2.03 1.00
C THR A 24 5.06 3.23 1.93
N ALA A 25 6.21 3.91 1.96
CA ALA A 25 6.37 5.20 2.65
C ALA A 25 5.91 6.40 1.78
N ASP A 26 5.52 6.16 0.53
CA ASP A 26 5.07 7.21 -0.38
C ASP A 26 3.61 7.62 -0.15
N MET A 27 3.42 8.60 0.72
CA MET A 27 2.10 9.17 1.02
C MET A 27 1.38 9.74 -0.22
N ALA A 28 2.12 10.31 -1.18
CA ALA A 28 1.51 10.88 -2.38
C ALA A 28 0.95 9.78 -3.29
N TYR A 29 1.64 8.65 -3.39
CA TYR A 29 1.15 7.47 -4.09
C TYR A 29 -0.08 6.88 -3.41
N VAL A 30 -0.01 6.64 -2.09
CA VAL A 30 -1.14 6.11 -1.30
C VAL A 30 -2.38 6.97 -1.50
N LYS A 31 -2.27 8.30 -1.35
CA LYS A 31 -3.40 9.24 -1.54
C LYS A 31 -4.03 9.13 -2.93
N ARG A 32 -3.20 8.98 -3.98
CA ARG A 32 -3.67 8.87 -5.37
C ARG A 32 -4.33 7.51 -5.64
N ALA A 33 -3.78 6.44 -5.08
CA ALA A 33 -4.11 5.07 -5.44
C ALA A 33 -5.11 4.40 -4.48
N LYS A 34 -5.44 5.04 -3.34
CA LYS A 34 -6.34 4.52 -2.28
C LYS A 34 -7.65 3.95 -2.81
N ALA A 35 -8.24 4.58 -3.84
CA ALA A 35 -9.50 4.12 -4.45
C ALA A 35 -9.41 2.74 -5.12
N LYS A 36 -8.20 2.21 -5.39
CA LYS A 36 -7.99 0.87 -5.93
C LYS A 36 -7.82 -0.21 -4.85
N GLY A 37 -7.79 0.16 -3.57
CA GLY A 37 -7.52 -0.76 -2.47
C GLY A 37 -6.08 -1.28 -2.50
N HIS A 38 -5.78 -2.33 -1.73
CA HIS A 38 -4.48 -3.05 -1.76
C HIS A 38 -3.22 -2.20 -1.58
N VAL A 39 -3.33 -1.02 -0.98
CA VAL A 39 -2.21 -0.14 -0.69
C VAL A 39 -2.40 0.52 0.68
N VAL A 40 -1.32 0.62 1.46
CA VAL A 40 -1.31 1.31 2.76
C VAL A 40 -0.01 2.11 2.93
N LEU A 41 -0.10 3.22 3.66
CA LEU A 41 1.11 3.91 4.12
C LEU A 41 1.75 3.06 5.22
N LEU A 42 3.06 2.86 5.15
CA LEU A 42 3.81 2.07 6.15
C LEU A 42 3.54 2.53 7.59
N ALA A 43 3.41 3.84 7.81
CA ALA A 43 3.14 4.42 9.13
C ALA A 43 1.69 4.19 9.64
N GLU A 44 0.77 3.78 8.76
CA GLU A 44 -0.63 3.49 9.09
C GLU A 44 -0.91 1.98 9.11
N TRP A 45 0.11 1.15 8.84
CA TRP A 45 -0.08 -0.29 8.82
C TRP A 45 -0.07 -0.86 10.23
N GLU A 46 -1.11 -1.60 10.56
CA GLU A 46 -1.23 -2.38 11.79
C GLU A 46 -1.01 -3.86 11.47
N SER A 47 -0.08 -4.52 12.19
CA SER A 47 0.07 -5.96 12.06
C SER A 47 -1.18 -6.65 12.62
N PRO A 48 -1.77 -7.63 11.90
CA PRO A 48 -2.85 -8.45 12.44
C PRO A 48 -2.47 -9.12 13.77
N GLU A 49 -1.20 -9.49 13.93
CA GLU A 49 -0.71 -10.16 15.14
C GLU A 49 -0.70 -9.25 16.37
N MET A 50 -0.65 -7.92 16.17
CA MET A 50 -0.67 -6.94 17.27
C MET A 50 -2.09 -6.61 17.76
N GLN A 51 -3.14 -6.96 16.99
CA GLN A 51 -4.52 -6.70 17.38
C GLN A 51 -5.03 -7.73 18.40
N ASP A 52 -4.44 -8.92 18.47
CA ASP A 52 -4.82 -9.96 19.45
C ASP A 52 -4.20 -9.75 20.85
N PHE A 53 -3.27 -8.79 21.00
CA PHE A 53 -2.58 -8.46 22.26
C PHE A 53 -2.99 -7.12 22.86
N LEU A 54 -3.94 -6.40 22.25
CA LEU A 54 -4.52 -5.13 22.72
C LEU A 54 -6.01 -5.31 23.02
#